data_AF-A0A2N1PER3-F1
#
_entry.id   AF-A0A2N1PER3-F1
#
_cell.length_a   1.000
_cell.length_b   1.000
_cell.length_c   1.000
_cell.angle_alpha   90.00
_cell.angle_beta   90.00
_cell.angle_gamma   90.00
#
_symmetry.space_group_name_H-M   'P 1'
#
loop_
_entity.id
_entity.type
_entity.pdbx_description
1 polymer ?
#
loop_
_entity_poly.entity_id
_entity_poly.type
_entity_poly.pdbx_seq_one_letter_code
_entity_poly.pdbx_strand_id
1 'polypeptide(L)'
;MKGIDTMNQWNLSVFYPDFDAWAKDVELFESKIELFTAYKGKLNTFEAFRDYLLLEEAVIPVLYKVYAYAHLAADLNLKDNELGSKY
;
A
#
# COMPACT_ATOMS: atom_id res chain seq x y z
N MET A 1 -33.89 1.20 11.16
CA MET A 1 -32.63 1.30 10.40
C MET A 1 -32.68 0.28 9.29
N LYS A 2 -32.71 0.69 8.01
CA LYS A 2 -32.58 -0.25 6.90
C LYS A 2 -31.15 -0.79 6.94
N GLY A 3 -31.00 -2.10 7.07
CA GLY A 3 -29.70 -2.75 6.97
C GLY A 3 -29.05 -2.39 5.64
N ILE A 4 -27.79 -1.99 5.69
CA ILE A 4 -26.98 -1.78 4.49
C ILE A 4 -26.89 -3.14 3.80
N ASP A 5 -27.36 -3.21 2.56
CA ASP A 5 -27.22 -4.39 1.73
C ASP A 5 -25.74 -4.52 1.35
N THR A 6 -25.03 -5.45 2.00
CA THR A 6 -23.59 -5.68 1.83
C THR A 6 -23.23 -6.11 0.40
N MET A 7 -24.21 -6.46 -0.43
CA MET A 7 -24.04 -6.79 -1.86
C MET A 7 -23.68 -5.59 -2.75
N ASN A 8 -23.81 -4.34 -2.28
CA ASN A 8 -23.52 -3.14 -3.09
C ASN A 8 -22.16 -2.49 -2.81
N GLN A 9 -21.32 -3.10 -1.97
CA GLN A 9 -19.98 -2.58 -1.66
C GLN A 9 -18.90 -3.28 -2.50
N TRP A 10 -17.82 -2.56 -2.78
CA TRP A 10 -16.64 -3.13 -3.45
C TRP A 10 -16.04 -4.24 -2.60
N ASN A 11 -15.74 -5.38 -3.20
CA ASN A 11 -15.05 -6.45 -2.49
C ASN A 11 -13.54 -6.16 -2.42
N LEU A 12 -13.08 -5.68 -1.26
CA LEU A 12 -11.66 -5.38 -1.04
C LEU A 12 -10.80 -6.62 -0.74
N SER A 13 -11.41 -7.81 -0.60
CA SER A 13 -10.68 -9.07 -0.39
C SER A 13 -9.77 -9.43 -1.56
N VAL A 14 -9.99 -8.81 -2.73
CA VAL A 14 -9.13 -8.95 -3.92
C VAL A 14 -7.75 -8.31 -3.72
N PHE A 15 -7.63 -7.34 -2.81
CA PHE A 15 -6.35 -6.76 -2.39
C PHE A 15 -5.81 -7.52 -1.19
N TYR A 16 -6.55 -7.52 -0.09
CA TYR A 16 -6.15 -8.15 1.17
C TYR A 16 -7.33 -8.87 1.81
N PRO A 17 -7.15 -10.10 2.32
CA PRO A 17 -8.23 -10.84 2.97
C PRO A 17 -8.72 -10.15 4.25
N ASP A 18 -7.84 -9.42 4.93
CA ASP A 18 -8.11 -8.72 6.17
C ASP A 18 -7.11 -7.56 6.39
N PHE A 19 -7.32 -6.81 7.47
CA PHE A 19 -6.46 -5.69 7.86
C PHE A 19 -5.04 -6.12 8.24
N ASP A 20 -4.87 -7.28 8.87
CA ASP A 20 -3.55 -7.76 9.30
C ASP A 20 -2.66 -8.10 8.10
N ALA A 21 -3.23 -8.64 7.02
CA ALA A 21 -2.54 -8.86 5.77
C ALA A 21 -2.12 -7.55 5.10
N TRP A 22 -2.96 -6.51 5.16
CA TRP A 22 -2.60 -5.18 4.70
C TRP A 22 -1.47 -4.56 5.55
N ALA A 23 -1.58 -4.64 6.88
CA ALA A 23 -0.60 -4.07 7.81
C ALA A 23 0.79 -4.69 7.63
N LYS A 24 0.87 -6.00 7.38
CA LYS A 24 2.14 -6.68 7.05
C LYS A 24 2.81 -6.13 5.79
N ASP A 25 2.04 -5.83 4.75
CA ASP A 25 2.59 -5.27 3.51
C ASP A 25 2.98 -3.78 3.69
N VAL A 26 2.32 -3.05 4.60
CA VAL A 26 2.76 -1.70 5.03
C VAL A 26 4.11 -1.79 5.74
N GLU A 27 4.24 -2.64 6.75
CA GLU A 27 5.52 -2.87 7.46
C GLU A 27 6.62 -3.31 6.50
N LEU A 28 6.28 -4.18 5.55
CA LEU A 28 7.20 -4.60 4.49
C LEU A 28 7.67 -3.39 3.67
N PHE A 29 6.75 -2.55 3.18
CA PHE A 29 7.11 -1.36 2.41
C PHE A 29 7.98 -0.40 3.23
N GLU A 30 7.61 -0.11 4.48
CA GLU A 30 8.38 0.76 5.39
C GLU A 30 9.82 0.25 5.57
N SER A 31 9.99 -1.07 5.73
CA SER A 31 11.32 -1.69 5.85
C SER A 31 12.22 -1.50 4.63
N LYS A 32 11.67 -1.15 3.45
CA LYS A 32 12.42 -0.92 2.21
C LYS A 32 12.80 0.53 1.98
N ILE A 33 12.21 1.48 2.70
CA ILE A 33 12.44 2.93 2.50
C ILE A 33 13.93 3.26 2.60
N GLU A 34 14.63 2.70 3.58
CA GLU A 34 16.08 2.92 3.77
C GLU A 34 16.92 2.46 2.57
N LEU A 35 16.46 1.44 1.83
CA LEU A 35 17.16 0.96 0.64
C LEU A 35 17.14 2.00 -0.48
N PHE A 36 16.04 2.75 -0.64
CA PHE A 36 15.97 3.85 -1.60
C PHE A 36 16.87 5.01 -1.21
N THR A 37 16.89 5.37 0.07
CA THR A 37 17.73 6.45 0.61
C THR A 37 19.21 6.17 0.35
N ALA A 38 19.62 4.90 0.37
CA ALA A 38 20.99 4.50 0.10
C ALA A 38 21.49 4.85 -1.33
N TYR A 39 20.60 5.09 -2.30
CA TYR A 39 20.95 5.48 -3.67
C TYR A 39 21.09 7.00 -3.89
N LYS A 40 20.78 7.83 -2.89
CA LYS A 40 20.86 9.30 -3.01
C LYS A 40 22.26 9.74 -3.46
N GLY A 41 22.32 10.43 -4.61
CA GLY A 41 23.58 10.91 -5.21
C GLY A 41 24.45 9.84 -5.87
N LYS A 42 23.98 8.58 -5.97
CA LYS A 42 24.76 7.45 -6.52
C LYS A 42 24.29 6.97 -7.89
N LEU A 43 23.27 7.60 -8.49
CA LEU A 43 22.68 7.20 -9.78
C LEU A 43 23.50 7.67 -11.01
N ASN A 44 24.78 8.00 -10.82
CA ASN A 44 25.67 8.50 -11.86
C ASN A 44 26.44 7.41 -12.62
N THR A 45 26.17 6.14 -12.31
CA THR A 45 26.72 4.97 -13.03
C THR A 45 25.56 4.15 -13.56
N PHE A 46 25.80 3.44 -14.67
CA PHE A 46 24.78 2.57 -15.27
C PHE A 46 24.33 1.48 -14.28
N GLU A 47 25.28 0.88 -13.56
CA GLU A 47 25.02 -0.17 -12.60
C GLU A 47 24.14 0.32 -11.46
N ALA A 48 24.50 1.44 -10.83
CA ALA A 48 23.71 1.99 -9.73
C ALA A 48 22.31 2.42 -10.17
N PHE A 49 22.17 2.95 -11.39
CA PHE A 49 20.87 3.31 -11.95
C PHE A 49 20.00 2.08 -12.23
N ARG A 50 20.55 1.06 -12.89
CA ARG A 50 19.87 -0.22 -13.13
C ARG A 50 19.41 -0.86 -11.82
N ASP A 51 20.30 -0.94 -10.84
CA ASP A 51 20.01 -1.61 -9.57
C ASP A 51 18.93 -0.86 -8.78
N TYR A 52 18.91 0.48 -8.85
CA TYR A 52 17.82 1.29 -8.32
C TYR A 52 16.49 0.98 -9.01
N LEU A 53 16.45 0.91 -10.34
CA LEU A 53 15.21 0.60 -11.06
C LEU A 53 14.68 -0.80 -10.73
N LEU A 54 15.57 -1.79 -10.58
CA LEU A 54 15.18 -3.15 -10.18
C LEU A 54 14.62 -3.17 -8.75
N LEU A 55 15.20 -2.38 -7.83
CA LEU A 55 14.65 -2.20 -6.50
C LEU A 55 13.27 -1.55 -6.55
N GLU A 56 13.11 -0.48 -7.33
CA GLU A 56 11.83 0.19 -7.52
C GLU A 56 10.78 -0.77 -8.07
N GLU A 57 11.08 -1.50 -9.13
CA GLU A 57 10.18 -2.48 -9.75
C GLU A 57 9.73 -3.56 -8.76
N ALA A 58 10.62 -3.99 -7.86
CA ALA A 58 10.30 -4.99 -6.84
C ALA A 58 9.42 -4.44 -5.70
N VAL A 59 9.48 -3.14 -5.40
CA VAL A 59 8.83 -2.56 -4.20
C VAL A 59 7.59 -1.72 -4.54
N ILE A 60 7.57 -1.02 -5.68
CA ILE A 60 6.46 -0.15 -6.09
C ILE A 60 5.10 -0.88 -6.16
N PRO A 61 4.99 -2.18 -6.54
CA PRO A 61 3.70 -2.85 -6.56
C PRO A 61 3.08 -3.00 -5.16
N VAL A 62 3.92 -3.16 -4.12
CA VAL A 62 3.47 -3.21 -2.72
C VAL A 62 2.85 -1.87 -2.34
N LEU A 63 3.53 -0.76 -2.65
CA LEU A 63 3.02 0.59 -2.40
C LEU A 63 1.67 0.83 -3.07
N TYR A 64 1.55 0.49 -4.36
CA TYR A 64 0.29 0.66 -5.08
C TYR A 64 -0.85 -0.16 -4.47
N LYS A 65 -0.54 -1.37 -4.00
CA LYS A 65 -1.54 -2.26 -3.38
C LYS A 65 -1.98 -1.77 -2.01
N VAL A 66 -1.06 -1.38 -1.13
CA VAL A 66 -1.39 -0.86 0.22
C VAL A 66 -2.17 0.46 0.13
N TYR A 67 -1.78 1.36 -0.78
CA TYR A 67 -2.47 2.63 -1.00
C TYR A 67 -3.89 2.41 -1.54
N ALA A 68 -4.05 1.58 -2.57
CA ALA A 68 -5.36 1.33 -3.17
C ALA A 68 -6.35 0.73 -2.15
N TYR A 69 -5.91 -0.21 -1.32
CA TYR A 69 -6.75 -0.77 -0.27
C TYR A 69 -7.17 0.28 0.76
N ALA A 70 -6.22 1.05 1.30
CA ALA A 70 -6.51 2.08 2.30
C ALA A 70 -7.48 3.14 1.77
N HIS A 71 -7.24 3.62 0.55
CA HIS A 71 -8.09 4.62 -0.11
C HIS A 71 -9.51 4.11 -0.32
N LEU A 72 -9.66 2.92 -0.93
CA LEU A 72 -10.97 2.34 -1.19
C LEU A 72 -11.71 1.95 0.10
N ALA A 73 -10.99 1.50 1.14
CA ALA A 73 -11.56 1.19 2.44
C ALA A 73 -12.14 2.44 3.11
N ALA A 74 -11.44 3.58 3.03
CA ALA A 74 -11.96 4.87 3.53
C ALA A 74 -13.23 5.30 2.77
N ASP A 75 -13.27 5.09 1.45
CA ASP A 75 -14.42 5.43 0.61
C ASP A 75 -15.68 4.60 0.91
N LEU A 76 -15.56 3.41 1.51
CA LEU A 76 -16.71 2.59 1.92
C LEU A 76 -17.59 3.31 2.95
N ASN A 77 -16.97 4.11 3.83
CA ASN A 77 -17.69 4.95 4.79
C ASN A 77 -16.83 6.13 5.28
N LEU A 78 -16.93 7.26 4.59
CA LEU A 78 -16.20 8.50 4.92
C LEU A 78 -16.51 9.10 6.31
N LYS A 79 -17.55 8.61 7.00
CA LYS A 79 -17.92 9.05 8.36
C LYS A 79 -17.42 8.09 9.44
N ASP A 80 -16.78 6.99 9.04
CA ASP A 80 -16.19 6.01 9.96
C ASP A 80 -14.79 6.48 10.40
N ASN A 81 -14.77 7.26 11.48
CA ASN A 81 -13.53 7.79 12.01
C ASN A 81 -12.64 6.70 12.63
N GLU A 82 -13.19 5.56 13.03
CA GLU A 82 -12.43 4.45 13.60
C GLU A 82 -11.64 3.72 12.50
N LEU A 83 -12.30 3.41 11.38
CA LEU A 83 -11.63 2.87 10.21
C LEU A 83 -10.65 3.87 9.58
N GLY A 84 -11.05 5.14 9.49
CA GLY A 84 -10.18 6.21 8.97
C GLY A 84 -8.95 6.51 9.82
N SER A 85 -8.94 6.14 11.11
CA SER A 85 -7.75 6.29 11.98
C SER A 85 -6.76 5.12 11.89
N LYS A 86 -7.10 4.05 11.15
CA LYS A 86 -6.24 2.86 10.98
C LYS A 86 -5.29 2.96 9.78
N TYR A 87 -5.53 3.91 8.89
CA TYR A 87 -4.76 4.18 7.67
C TYR A 87 -4.08 5.54 7.79
#